data_AF-A0A4Y3RM02-F1
#
_entry.id   AF-A0A4Y3RM02-F1
#
_cell.length_a   1.000
_cell.length_b   1.000
_cell.length_c   1.000
_cell.angle_alpha   90.00
_cell.angle_beta   90.00
_cell.angle_gamma   90.00
#
_symmetry.space_group_name_H-M   'P 1'
#
loop_
_entity.id
_entity.type
_entity.pdbx_description
1 polymer ?
#
loop_
_entity_poly.entity_id
_entity_poly.type
_entity_poly.pdbx_seq_one_letter_code
_entity_poly.pdbx_strand_id
1 'polypeptide(L)'
;MGDGNCPAGNRVRSAGDRLRPAPGRVRSAGVVRATVVRAEDAPGPTLVVRLDQLPVGALALGGELARLRHALSGTAYAGLDKIALYGPATRAGHTLDYRFVQALPDGGFDFRAGCGHSLLAAVVADGHPAAVTVRAVTTGDTVLCEPYGDAYTLSFLKAPTAPGTLPTGRPVDVLGGVPVSLVRYGNPYVFVDARHLPETEDEDDLRDRLLALRAEAARILGHPPRSALPKIAAFAEGPEGLSVRALTVGGWHPRLALTGAAALAAAGALDGTVVPAPTGPVRTPGGTVTVSAAADRVRVHHKRAKVLGGLELPWRIHATA
;
A
#
# COMPACT_ATOMS: atom_id res chain seq x y z
N MET A 1 61.45 63.50 -39.94
CA MET A 1 61.57 62.08 -40.33
C MET A 1 60.34 61.36 -39.81
N GLY A 2 59.58 60.71 -40.69
CA GLY A 2 58.47 59.84 -40.32
C GLY A 2 57.11 60.33 -40.81
N ASP A 3 56.84 60.06 -42.09
CA ASP A 3 55.55 60.17 -42.77
C ASP A 3 54.46 59.28 -42.15
N GLY A 4 53.20 59.69 -42.35
CA GLY A 4 52.28 58.79 -43.05
C GLY A 4 51.17 58.10 -42.25
N ASN A 5 49.97 58.58 -42.54
CA ASN A 5 48.78 57.80 -42.90
C ASN A 5 47.79 57.37 -41.79
N CYS A 6 46.62 58.03 -41.84
CA CYS A 6 45.34 57.52 -41.35
C CYS A 6 44.64 56.82 -42.52
N PRO A 7 43.87 55.72 -42.33
CA PRO A 7 42.43 55.95 -42.40
C PRO A 7 41.55 55.03 -41.53
N ALA A 8 40.45 55.64 -41.11
CA ALA A 8 39.07 55.14 -41.08
C ALA A 8 38.74 53.70 -40.61
N GLY A 9 37.99 53.66 -39.51
CA GLY A 9 36.71 52.95 -39.49
C GLY A 9 36.74 51.55 -38.88
N ASN A 10 36.25 51.42 -37.66
CA ASN A 10 35.56 50.20 -37.28
C ASN A 10 34.37 50.50 -36.37
N ARG A 11 33.18 50.35 -36.94
CA ARG A 11 31.91 50.33 -36.20
C ARG A 11 31.98 49.17 -35.22
N VAL A 12 31.64 49.46 -33.97
CA VAL A 12 31.36 48.45 -32.95
C VAL A 12 30.32 47.48 -33.49
N ARG A 13 30.73 46.25 -33.85
CA ARG A 13 29.81 45.13 -34.03
C ARG A 13 29.47 44.63 -32.64
N SER A 14 28.23 44.85 -32.22
CA SER A 14 27.65 44.23 -31.03
C SER A 14 27.73 42.71 -31.17
N ALA A 15 28.61 42.10 -30.39
CA ALA A 15 28.69 40.66 -30.24
C ALA A 15 27.46 40.15 -29.47
N GLY A 16 26.93 39.01 -29.90
CA GLY A 16 26.10 38.14 -29.07
C GLY A 16 24.61 38.26 -29.30
N ASP A 17 24.20 37.91 -30.51
CA ASP A 17 22.87 37.41 -30.81
C ASP A 17 22.50 36.35 -29.73
N ARG A 18 21.57 36.70 -28.84
CA ARG A 18 21.06 35.76 -27.84
C ARG A 18 20.30 34.68 -28.60
N LEU A 19 20.93 33.52 -28.78
CA LEU A 19 20.27 32.30 -29.20
C LEU A 19 18.98 32.14 -28.40
N ARG A 20 17.86 32.45 -29.04
CA ARG A 20 16.53 32.09 -28.53
C ARG A 20 16.54 30.58 -28.36
N PRO A 21 16.15 30.04 -27.20
CA PRO A 21 16.02 28.60 -27.06
C PRO A 21 15.02 28.13 -28.12
N ALA A 22 15.43 27.13 -28.90
CA ALA A 22 14.55 26.49 -29.86
C ALA A 22 13.25 26.08 -29.15
N PRO A 23 12.07 26.25 -29.77
CA PRO A 23 10.83 25.82 -29.17
C PRO A 23 10.97 24.35 -28.81
N GLY A 24 10.91 24.08 -27.50
CA GLY A 24 11.05 22.74 -26.98
C GLY A 24 10.12 21.81 -27.74
N ARG A 25 10.68 20.72 -28.28
CA ARG A 25 9.90 19.61 -28.82
C ARG A 25 8.70 19.39 -27.91
N VAL A 26 7.50 19.50 -28.49
CA VAL A 26 6.28 18.99 -27.86
C VAL A 26 6.59 17.55 -27.47
N ARG A 27 6.78 17.31 -26.16
CA ARG A 27 6.95 15.95 -25.64
C ARG A 27 5.70 15.20 -26.09
N SER A 28 5.88 14.12 -26.84
CA SER A 28 4.82 13.22 -27.27
C SER A 28 3.86 13.00 -26.10
N ALA A 29 2.55 13.08 -26.35
CA ALA A 29 1.53 12.75 -25.37
C ALA A 29 1.95 11.46 -24.67
N GLY A 30 2.34 11.55 -23.39
CA GLY A 30 2.98 10.44 -22.72
C GLY A 30 1.96 9.31 -22.62
N VAL A 31 2.42 8.07 -22.64
CA VAL A 31 1.59 6.92 -22.32
C VAL A 31 2.14 6.35 -21.02
N VAL A 32 1.28 6.12 -20.04
CA VAL A 32 1.59 5.35 -18.84
C VAL A 32 1.31 3.90 -19.15
N ARG A 33 2.31 3.03 -19.02
CA ARG A 33 2.05 1.59 -19.01
C ARG A 33 1.67 1.18 -17.59
N ALA A 34 0.54 0.50 -17.50
CA ALA A 34 0.06 -0.06 -16.26
C ALA A 34 -0.21 -1.56 -16.45
N THR A 35 -0.02 -2.33 -15.39
CA THR A 35 -0.32 -3.76 -15.36
C THR A 35 -1.44 -3.98 -14.36
N VAL A 36 -2.44 -4.76 -14.71
CA VAL A 36 -3.47 -5.19 -13.76
C VAL A 36 -3.06 -6.53 -13.18
N VAL A 37 -2.95 -6.60 -11.86
CA VAL A 37 -2.52 -7.82 -11.15
C VAL A 37 -3.52 -8.16 -10.06
N ARG A 38 -3.88 -9.45 -9.95
CA ARG A 38 -4.76 -9.97 -8.91
C ARG A 38 -3.98 -10.89 -7.98
N ALA A 39 -3.81 -10.47 -6.73
CA ALA A 39 -3.46 -11.38 -5.64
C ALA A 39 -4.70 -12.19 -5.24
N GLU A 40 -4.53 -13.50 -5.02
CA GLU A 40 -5.65 -14.44 -4.76
C GLU A 40 -6.51 -14.01 -3.57
N ASP A 41 -5.85 -13.61 -2.48
CA ASP A 41 -6.51 -13.25 -1.22
C ASP A 41 -7.08 -11.82 -1.21
N ALA A 42 -6.86 -11.04 -2.28
CA ALA A 42 -7.27 -9.64 -2.32
C ALA A 42 -8.76 -9.49 -2.65
N PRO A 43 -9.44 -8.46 -2.09
CA PRO A 43 -10.82 -8.11 -2.46
C PRO A 43 -11.02 -7.79 -3.94
N GLY A 44 -9.96 -7.36 -4.63
CA GLY A 44 -10.01 -6.93 -6.01
C GLY A 44 -8.62 -6.86 -6.63
N PRO A 45 -8.53 -6.66 -7.95
CA PRO A 45 -7.25 -6.46 -8.63
C PRO A 45 -6.61 -5.12 -8.23
N THR A 46 -5.33 -4.96 -8.53
CA THR A 46 -4.57 -3.73 -8.36
C THR A 46 -4.10 -3.24 -9.72
N LEU A 47 -4.28 -1.95 -10.00
CA LEU A 47 -3.61 -1.26 -11.08
C LEU A 47 -2.18 -0.94 -10.62
N VAL A 48 -1.19 -1.57 -11.24
CA VAL A 48 0.22 -1.38 -10.92
C VAL A 48 0.85 -0.45 -11.95
N VAL A 49 1.48 0.62 -11.49
CA VAL A 49 2.07 1.67 -12.32
C VAL A 49 3.54 1.85 -11.95
N ARG A 50 4.41 1.79 -12.95
CA ARG A 50 5.86 1.93 -12.78
C ARG A 50 6.28 3.40 -12.88
N LEU A 51 6.85 3.94 -11.81
CA LEU A 51 7.14 5.36 -11.62
C LEU A 51 8.33 5.86 -12.45
N ASP A 52 9.30 5.00 -12.77
CA ASP A 52 10.46 5.37 -13.60
C ASP A 52 10.10 5.66 -15.07
N GLN A 53 8.86 5.38 -15.46
CA GLN A 53 8.29 5.76 -16.75
C GLN A 53 7.61 7.14 -16.72
N LEU A 54 7.51 7.76 -15.55
CA LEU A 54 6.81 9.01 -15.33
C LEU A 54 7.76 10.12 -14.86
N PRO A 55 7.39 11.40 -15.04
CA PRO A 55 8.14 12.50 -14.45
C PRO A 55 8.24 12.36 -12.92
N VAL A 56 9.32 12.87 -12.33
CA VAL A 56 9.48 12.91 -10.86
C VAL A 56 8.28 13.63 -10.23
N GLY A 57 7.70 13.04 -9.18
CA GLY A 57 6.52 13.58 -8.49
C GLY A 57 5.17 13.23 -9.15
N ALA A 58 5.18 12.53 -10.28
CA ALA A 58 3.97 12.02 -10.92
C ALA A 58 3.16 11.08 -10.01
N LEU A 59 1.85 11.15 -10.16
CA LEU A 59 0.84 10.39 -9.41
C LEU A 59 0.93 10.57 -7.88
N ALA A 60 1.60 11.64 -7.42
CA ALA A 60 1.66 12.01 -6.01
C ALA A 60 0.41 12.78 -5.56
N LEU A 61 -0.38 13.31 -6.51
CA LEU A 61 -1.54 14.16 -6.26
C LEU A 61 -2.85 13.51 -6.73
N GLY A 62 -3.95 13.83 -6.04
CA GLY A 62 -5.28 13.28 -6.34
C GLY A 62 -5.79 13.60 -7.76
N GLY A 63 -5.46 14.77 -8.30
CA GLY A 63 -5.92 15.17 -9.64
C GLY A 63 -5.35 14.30 -10.78
N GLU A 64 -4.11 13.86 -10.65
CA GLU A 64 -3.46 13.00 -11.65
C GLU A 64 -4.04 11.57 -11.59
N LEU A 65 -4.26 11.07 -10.37
CA LEU A 65 -4.92 9.78 -10.14
C LEU A 65 -6.39 9.78 -10.59
N ALA A 66 -7.10 10.90 -10.46
CA ALA A 66 -8.46 11.05 -10.97
C ALA A 66 -8.49 10.92 -12.50
N ARG A 67 -7.53 11.53 -13.21
CA ARG A 67 -7.39 11.38 -14.67
C ARG A 67 -7.03 9.94 -15.05
N LEU A 68 -6.13 9.30 -14.28
CA LEU A 68 -5.77 7.90 -14.48
C LEU A 68 -7.01 6.99 -14.34
N ARG A 69 -7.84 7.20 -13.30
CA ARG A 69 -9.10 6.46 -13.13
C ARG A 69 -10.11 6.75 -14.23
N HIS A 70 -10.23 8.01 -14.65
CA HIS A 70 -11.09 8.38 -15.76
C HIS A 70 -10.69 7.64 -17.05
N ALA A 71 -9.39 7.53 -17.33
CA ALA A 71 -8.90 6.76 -18.48
C ALA A 71 -9.24 5.26 -18.43
N LEU A 72 -9.55 4.71 -17.25
CA LEU A 72 -10.00 3.32 -17.12
C LEU A 72 -11.48 3.12 -17.51
N SER A 73 -12.30 4.18 -17.59
CA SER A 73 -13.76 4.06 -17.74
C SER A 73 -14.21 3.34 -19.02
N GLY A 74 -13.37 3.36 -20.07
CA GLY A 74 -13.62 2.65 -21.33
C GLY A 74 -12.99 1.26 -21.41
N THR A 75 -12.46 0.72 -20.30
CA THR A 75 -11.76 -0.57 -20.26
C THR A 75 -12.52 -1.57 -19.40
N ALA A 76 -12.14 -2.85 -19.47
CA ALA A 76 -12.63 -3.89 -18.56
C ALA A 76 -12.28 -3.63 -17.07
N TYR A 77 -11.50 -2.58 -16.78
CA TYR A 77 -10.96 -2.25 -15.47
C TYR A 77 -11.49 -0.92 -14.89
N ALA A 78 -12.60 -0.41 -15.43
CA ALA A 78 -13.25 0.84 -14.97
C ALA A 78 -13.52 0.88 -13.46
N GLY A 79 -13.78 -0.27 -12.84
CA GLY A 79 -14.09 -0.40 -11.42
C GLY A 79 -12.88 -0.51 -10.48
N LEU A 80 -11.64 -0.42 -10.96
CA LEU A 80 -10.47 -0.54 -10.08
C LEU A 80 -10.40 0.61 -9.06
N ASP A 81 -10.19 0.22 -7.81
CA ASP A 81 -10.10 1.11 -6.66
C ASP A 81 -8.73 1.02 -5.95
N LYS A 82 -7.84 0.14 -6.42
CA LYS A 82 -6.52 -0.10 -5.84
C LYS A 82 -5.43 0.23 -6.83
N ILE A 83 -4.53 1.11 -6.42
CA ILE A 83 -3.41 1.55 -7.24
C ILE A 83 -2.11 1.31 -6.47
N ALA A 84 -1.16 0.66 -7.14
CA ALA A 84 0.20 0.44 -6.66
C ALA A 84 1.16 1.26 -7.53
N LEU A 85 1.90 2.16 -6.91
CA LEU A 85 2.98 2.91 -7.56
C LEU A 85 4.30 2.29 -7.12
N TYR A 86 5.17 1.91 -8.05
CA TYR A 86 6.44 1.27 -7.70
C TYR A 86 7.55 1.64 -8.68
N GLY A 87 8.80 1.38 -8.30
CA GLY A 87 9.95 1.55 -9.18
C GLY A 87 11.25 1.15 -8.49
N PRO A 88 12.40 1.37 -9.14
CA PRO A 88 13.70 1.11 -8.53
C PRO A 88 13.83 1.79 -7.16
N ALA A 89 14.42 1.08 -6.20
CA ALA A 89 14.57 1.63 -4.86
C ALA A 89 15.52 2.82 -4.82
N THR A 90 15.18 3.82 -4.02
CA THR A 90 16.02 5.00 -3.76
C THR A 90 16.97 4.84 -2.57
N ARG A 91 16.91 3.70 -1.86
CA ARG A 91 17.70 3.43 -0.65
C ARG A 91 18.45 2.11 -0.80
N ALA A 92 19.72 2.10 -0.40
CA ALA A 92 20.54 0.90 -0.38
C ALA A 92 19.87 -0.26 0.38
N GLY A 93 20.15 -1.49 -0.04
CA GLY A 93 19.58 -2.71 0.55
C GLY A 93 18.14 -3.04 0.12
N HIS A 94 17.54 -2.24 -0.78
CA HIS A 94 16.21 -2.49 -1.34
C HIS A 94 16.31 -2.62 -2.87
N THR A 95 15.43 -3.43 -3.44
CA THR A 95 15.26 -3.60 -4.89
C THR A 95 14.23 -2.61 -5.42
N LEU A 96 13.08 -2.52 -4.74
CA LEU A 96 11.95 -1.69 -5.17
C LEU A 96 11.50 -0.73 -4.07
N ASP A 97 11.07 0.46 -4.49
CA ASP A 97 10.20 1.32 -3.70
C ASP A 97 8.75 1.11 -4.14
N TYR A 98 7.85 1.08 -3.16
CA TYR A 98 6.43 0.84 -3.37
C TYR A 98 5.57 1.78 -2.53
N ARG A 99 4.48 2.27 -3.13
CA ARG A 99 3.43 3.05 -2.47
C ARG A 99 2.05 2.56 -2.89
N PHE A 100 1.17 2.40 -1.92
CA PHE A 100 -0.23 2.09 -2.16
C PHE A 100 -1.08 3.36 -2.19
N VAL A 101 -2.11 3.36 -3.03
CA VAL A 101 -3.18 4.36 -3.03
C VAL A 101 -4.53 3.65 -3.11
N GLN A 102 -5.40 3.92 -2.14
CA GLN A 102 -6.79 3.47 -2.16
C GLN A 102 -7.67 4.57 -2.75
N ALA A 103 -8.40 4.27 -3.81
CA ALA A 103 -9.49 5.13 -4.24
C ALA A 103 -10.69 4.94 -3.31
N LEU A 104 -11.33 6.05 -2.93
CA LEU A 104 -12.46 6.08 -2.01
C LEU A 104 -13.79 6.22 -2.78
N PRO A 105 -14.93 5.83 -2.17
CA PRO A 105 -16.24 5.92 -2.82
C PRO A 105 -16.67 7.35 -3.17
N ASP A 106 -16.17 8.36 -2.45
CA ASP A 106 -16.42 9.78 -2.69
C ASP A 106 -15.57 10.38 -3.82
N GLY A 107 -14.79 9.54 -4.52
CA GLY A 107 -13.86 9.97 -5.56
C GLY A 107 -12.50 10.44 -5.04
N GLY A 108 -12.32 10.50 -3.72
CA GLY A 108 -11.06 10.82 -3.07
C GLY A 108 -10.02 9.70 -3.14
N PHE A 109 -8.83 9.97 -2.61
CA PHE A 109 -7.73 9.01 -2.53
C PHE A 109 -7.12 9.00 -1.13
N ASP A 110 -6.90 7.81 -0.57
CA ASP A 110 -6.16 7.62 0.67
C ASP A 110 -4.74 7.15 0.39
N PHE A 111 -3.78 7.97 0.81
CA PHE A 111 -2.35 7.74 0.66
C PHE A 111 -1.66 7.24 1.94
N ARG A 112 -2.42 7.10 3.04
CA ARG A 112 -1.88 6.80 4.38
C ARG A 112 -1.80 5.30 4.65
N ALA A 113 -2.54 4.50 3.89
CA ALA A 113 -2.56 3.05 4.04
C ALA A 113 -1.46 2.40 3.18
N GLY A 114 -0.89 1.32 3.69
CA GLY A 114 -0.25 0.29 2.89
C GLY A 114 -1.25 -0.78 2.44
N CYS A 115 -0.82 -1.65 1.53
CA CYS A 115 -1.57 -2.84 1.14
C CYS A 115 -0.57 -3.93 0.73
N GLY A 116 -0.51 -5.02 1.51
CA GLY A 116 0.43 -6.11 1.24
C GLY A 116 0.09 -6.90 -0.03
N HIS A 117 -1.20 -7.00 -0.38
CA HIS A 117 -1.63 -7.60 -1.64
C HIS A 117 -1.16 -6.79 -2.86
N SER A 118 -1.26 -5.47 -2.77
CA SER A 118 -0.82 -4.56 -3.83
C SER A 118 0.71 -4.44 -3.89
N LEU A 119 1.41 -4.70 -2.78
CA LEU A 119 2.87 -4.85 -2.76
C LEU A 119 3.29 -6.12 -3.52
N LEU A 120 2.65 -7.26 -3.22
CA LEU A 120 2.87 -8.50 -3.98
C LEU A 120 2.53 -8.31 -5.46
N ALA A 121 1.46 -7.57 -5.76
CA ALA A 121 1.11 -7.22 -7.13
C ALA A 121 2.23 -6.46 -7.85
N ALA A 122 2.90 -5.51 -7.18
CA ALA A 122 4.05 -4.81 -7.73
C ALA A 122 5.25 -5.74 -7.99
N VAL A 123 5.54 -6.66 -7.06
CA VAL A 123 6.60 -7.67 -7.24
C VAL A 123 6.32 -8.58 -8.45
N VAL A 124 5.09 -9.06 -8.59
CA VAL A 124 4.69 -9.90 -9.73
C VAL A 124 4.69 -9.12 -11.04
N ALA A 125 4.29 -7.85 -11.04
CA ALA A 125 4.36 -6.98 -12.21
C ALA A 125 5.81 -6.66 -12.63
N ASP A 126 6.73 -6.55 -11.67
CA ASP A 126 8.16 -6.33 -11.93
C ASP A 126 8.80 -7.55 -12.61
N GLY A 127 8.35 -8.76 -12.28
CA GLY A 127 8.81 -9.99 -12.92
C GLY A 127 10.23 -10.40 -12.54
N HIS A 128 10.73 -9.95 -11.38
CA HIS A 128 12.06 -10.26 -10.90
C HIS A 128 12.20 -11.77 -10.58
N PRO A 129 13.22 -12.48 -11.10
CA PRO A 129 13.32 -13.94 -10.98
C PRO A 129 13.80 -14.41 -9.60
N ALA A 130 14.47 -13.55 -8.84
CA ALA A 130 14.98 -13.84 -7.50
C ALA A 130 14.22 -13.03 -6.44
N ALA A 131 14.50 -13.32 -5.16
CA ALA A 131 13.91 -12.60 -4.04
C ALA A 131 14.09 -11.08 -4.15
N VAL A 132 13.04 -10.33 -3.79
CA VAL A 132 12.97 -8.88 -3.93
C VAL A 132 12.78 -8.26 -2.56
N THR A 133 13.64 -7.31 -2.20
CA THR A 133 13.44 -6.50 -0.99
C THR A 133 12.70 -5.22 -1.36
N VAL A 134 11.49 -5.05 -0.86
CA VAL A 134 10.61 -3.92 -1.16
C VAL A 134 10.56 -2.97 0.03
N ARG A 135 10.76 -1.68 -0.22
CA ARG A 135 10.47 -0.61 0.74
C ARG A 135 9.04 -0.11 0.56
N ALA A 136 8.17 -0.38 1.53
CA ALA A 136 6.84 0.19 1.57
C ALA A 136 6.91 1.64 2.09
N VAL A 137 7.00 2.61 1.17
CA VAL A 137 7.27 4.02 1.47
C VAL A 137 6.27 4.62 2.46
N THR A 138 4.99 4.24 2.35
CA THR A 138 3.94 4.76 3.24
C THR A 138 4.09 4.29 4.69
N THR A 139 4.40 3.01 4.90
CA THR A 139 4.44 2.42 6.25
C THR A 139 5.85 2.40 6.83
N GLY A 140 6.87 2.60 6.01
CA GLY A 140 8.28 2.49 6.38
C GLY A 140 8.78 1.05 6.49
N ASP A 141 7.94 0.05 6.18
CA ASP A 141 8.34 -1.36 6.31
C ASP A 141 9.29 -1.79 5.19
N THR A 142 10.26 -2.63 5.55
CA THR A 142 11.03 -3.43 4.61
C THR A 142 10.40 -4.82 4.51
N VAL A 143 10.01 -5.23 3.32
CA VAL A 143 9.38 -6.54 3.06
C VAL A 143 10.23 -7.30 2.06
N LEU A 144 10.78 -8.43 2.48
CA LEU A 144 11.46 -9.38 1.60
C LEU A 144 10.42 -10.34 1.03
N CYS A 145 10.31 -10.38 -0.29
CA CYS A 145 9.41 -11.25 -1.04
C CYS A 145 10.23 -12.37 -1.68
N GLU A 146 10.09 -13.58 -1.15
CA GLU A 146 10.84 -14.77 -1.58
C GLU A 146 9.92 -15.67 -2.41
N PRO A 147 10.28 -16.01 -3.66
CA PRO A 147 9.51 -16.98 -4.43
C PRO A 147 9.61 -18.37 -3.79
N TYR A 148 8.51 -19.10 -3.81
CA TYR A 148 8.38 -20.48 -3.35
C TYR A 148 7.44 -21.22 -4.31
N GLY A 149 8.01 -21.90 -5.31
CA GLY A 149 7.24 -22.49 -6.40
C GLY A 149 6.50 -21.40 -7.19
N ASP A 150 5.17 -21.51 -7.27
CA ASP A 150 4.28 -20.52 -7.91
C ASP A 150 3.79 -19.42 -6.94
N ALA A 151 4.22 -19.47 -5.69
CA ALA A 151 3.81 -18.58 -4.61
C ALA A 151 4.98 -17.75 -4.07
N TYR A 152 4.69 -16.90 -3.09
CA TYR A 152 5.65 -16.06 -2.39
C TYR A 152 5.47 -16.16 -0.88
N THR A 153 6.59 -16.10 -0.18
CA THR A 153 6.64 -15.78 1.25
C THR A 153 7.02 -14.31 1.40
N LEU A 154 6.20 -13.55 2.13
CA LEU A 154 6.47 -12.14 2.44
C LEU A 154 6.96 -12.04 3.88
N SER A 155 8.23 -11.69 4.03
CA SER A 155 8.93 -11.48 5.29
C SER A 155 9.02 -9.98 5.61
N PHE A 156 8.22 -9.51 6.56
CA PHE A 156 8.35 -8.15 7.10
C PHE A 156 9.54 -8.12 8.05
N LEU A 157 10.63 -7.48 7.63
CA LEU A 157 11.94 -7.53 8.29
C LEU A 157 12.04 -6.55 9.45
N LYS A 158 11.28 -6.80 10.51
CA LYS A 158 11.39 -6.11 11.80
C LYS A 158 10.90 -7.00 12.94
N ALA A 159 11.50 -6.90 14.10
CA ALA A 159 11.04 -7.61 15.28
C ALA A 159 9.65 -7.11 15.74
N PRO A 160 8.68 -7.99 16.04
CA PRO A 160 7.53 -7.59 16.84
C PRO A 160 8.01 -7.28 18.26
N THR A 161 7.80 -6.05 18.75
CA THR A 161 8.29 -5.61 20.07
C THR A 161 7.24 -4.83 20.84
N ALA A 162 7.32 -4.81 22.16
CA ALA A 162 6.57 -3.89 23.02
C ALA A 162 7.55 -2.84 23.60
N PRO A 163 7.27 -1.53 23.52
CA PRO A 163 6.07 -0.91 22.97
C PRO A 163 6.06 -0.73 21.43
N GLY A 164 7.13 -1.06 20.69
CA GLY A 164 7.29 -0.68 19.28
C GLY A 164 6.13 -1.04 18.33
N THR A 165 5.58 -2.25 18.45
CA THR A 165 4.42 -2.75 17.70
C THR A 165 3.08 -2.25 18.28
N LEU A 166 3.06 -1.75 19.52
CA LEU A 166 1.87 -1.34 20.26
C LEU A 166 1.81 0.19 20.29
N PRO A 167 1.11 0.86 19.37
CA PRO A 167 1.12 2.33 19.26
C PRO A 167 0.64 3.08 20.51
N THR A 168 -0.11 2.43 21.41
CA THR A 168 -0.52 2.98 22.73
C THR A 168 0.45 2.66 23.86
N GLY A 169 1.50 1.86 23.58
CA GLY A 169 2.42 1.30 24.57
C GLY A 169 1.82 0.19 25.42
N ARG A 170 0.54 -0.18 25.22
CA ARG A 170 -0.18 -1.16 26.02
C ARG A 170 -0.52 -2.40 25.20
N PRO A 171 -0.39 -3.62 25.75
CA PRO A 171 -0.86 -4.83 25.09
C PRO A 171 -2.39 -4.85 24.90
N VAL A 172 -3.13 -4.25 25.85
CA VAL A 172 -4.60 -4.16 25.82
C VAL A 172 -5.05 -2.72 26.07
N ASP A 173 -5.97 -2.26 25.24
CA ASP A 173 -6.79 -1.07 25.41
C ASP A 173 -8.26 -1.48 25.63
N VAL A 174 -9.10 -0.59 26.14
CA VAL A 174 -10.55 -0.83 26.29
C VAL A 174 -11.31 0.23 25.51
N LEU A 175 -12.11 -0.20 24.53
CA LEU A 175 -12.92 0.67 23.66
C LEU A 175 -14.39 0.29 23.81
N GLY A 176 -15.25 1.23 24.19
CA GLY A 176 -16.66 0.94 24.44
C GLY A 176 -16.91 -0.24 25.41
N GLY A 177 -16.03 -0.45 26.39
CA GLY A 177 -16.08 -1.58 27.32
C GLY A 177 -15.52 -2.91 26.79
N VAL A 178 -15.06 -2.95 25.54
CA VAL A 178 -14.50 -4.14 24.88
C VAL A 178 -12.97 -4.10 24.96
N PRO A 179 -12.29 -5.13 25.48
CA PRO A 179 -10.84 -5.22 25.44
C PRO A 179 -10.36 -5.47 24.01
N VAL A 180 -9.36 -4.72 23.58
CA VAL A 180 -8.78 -4.80 22.23
C VAL A 180 -7.26 -4.70 22.29
N SER A 181 -6.57 -5.18 21.26
CA SER A 181 -5.17 -4.84 21.02
C SER A 181 -5.05 -3.92 19.81
N LEU A 182 -4.42 -2.77 20.01
CA LEU A 182 -4.03 -1.85 18.94
C LEU A 182 -2.60 -2.20 18.51
N VAL A 183 -2.42 -2.53 17.24
CA VAL A 183 -1.18 -3.13 16.70
C VAL A 183 -0.76 -2.39 15.44
N ARG A 184 0.51 -1.98 15.34
CA ARG A 184 1.10 -1.35 14.16
C ARG A 184 2.19 -2.23 13.56
N TYR A 185 1.80 -3.07 12.61
CA TYR A 185 2.71 -3.91 11.85
C TYR A 185 2.25 -3.93 10.39
N GLY A 186 2.82 -3.07 9.55
CA GLY A 186 2.13 -2.61 8.35
C GLY A 186 1.15 -1.49 8.67
N ASN A 187 -0.12 -1.71 8.33
CA ASN A 187 -1.19 -0.80 8.74
C ASN A 187 -1.47 -0.93 10.24
N PRO A 188 -1.92 0.15 10.92
CA PRO A 188 -2.50 0.01 12.23
C PRO A 188 -3.78 -0.85 12.16
N TYR A 189 -3.87 -1.81 13.07
CA TYR A 189 -4.92 -2.80 13.20
C TYR A 189 -5.50 -2.80 14.62
N VAL A 190 -6.80 -3.00 14.71
CA VAL A 190 -7.54 -3.28 15.95
C VAL A 190 -7.89 -4.77 15.91
N PHE A 191 -7.49 -5.52 16.92
CA PHE A 191 -7.93 -6.89 17.12
C PHE A 191 -8.88 -6.99 18.29
N VAL A 192 -9.99 -7.69 18.07
CA VAL A 192 -11.05 -7.90 19.05
C VAL A 192 -11.33 -9.39 19.16
N ASP A 193 -11.38 -9.92 20.39
CA ASP A 193 -11.87 -11.28 20.60
C ASP A 193 -13.41 -11.28 20.49
N ALA A 194 -13.94 -12.13 19.63
CA ALA A 194 -15.37 -12.23 19.35
C ALA A 194 -16.18 -12.58 20.61
N ARG A 195 -15.59 -13.22 21.62
CA ARG A 195 -16.27 -13.52 22.89
C ARG A 195 -16.68 -12.27 23.68
N HIS A 196 -16.07 -11.12 23.38
CA HIS A 196 -16.39 -9.82 23.99
C HIS A 196 -17.36 -9.00 23.13
N LEU A 197 -17.80 -9.53 22.00
CA LEU A 197 -18.85 -8.96 21.18
C LEU A 197 -20.18 -9.66 21.52
N PRO A 198 -21.31 -8.95 21.44
CA PRO A 198 -22.60 -9.58 21.66
C PRO A 198 -22.88 -10.63 20.59
N GLU A 199 -23.51 -11.73 20.98
CA GLU A 199 -24.01 -12.73 20.06
C GLU A 199 -25.12 -12.10 19.21
N THR A 200 -24.92 -12.08 17.89
CA THR A 200 -25.92 -11.66 16.92
C THR A 200 -25.74 -12.48 15.65
N GLU A 201 -26.86 -12.93 15.08
CA GLU A 201 -26.88 -13.55 13.75
C GLU A 201 -26.93 -12.49 12.64
N ASP A 202 -27.19 -11.22 13.00
CA ASP A 202 -27.21 -10.10 12.07
C ASP A 202 -25.78 -9.61 11.77
N GLU A 203 -25.31 -9.90 10.55
CA GLU A 203 -23.98 -9.50 10.10
C GLU A 203 -23.81 -7.97 10.00
N ASP A 204 -24.89 -7.23 9.74
CA ASP A 204 -24.85 -5.76 9.65
C ASP A 204 -24.70 -5.15 11.05
N ASP A 205 -25.38 -5.68 12.06
CA ASP A 205 -25.19 -5.28 13.46
C ASP A 205 -23.75 -5.53 13.92
N LEU A 206 -23.19 -6.70 13.62
CA LEU A 206 -21.79 -7.01 13.96
C LEU A 206 -20.84 -6.06 13.24
N ARG A 207 -21.07 -5.80 11.94
CA ARG A 207 -20.28 -4.86 11.16
C ARG A 207 -20.31 -3.48 11.80
N ASP A 208 -21.49 -2.98 12.17
CA ASP A 208 -21.65 -1.62 12.68
C ASP A 208 -20.99 -1.46 14.06
N ARG A 209 -21.05 -2.49 14.91
CA ARG A 209 -20.28 -2.54 16.17
C ARG A 209 -18.77 -2.48 15.94
N LEU A 210 -18.25 -3.27 15.00
CA LEU A 210 -16.83 -3.21 14.64
C LEU A 210 -16.45 -1.84 14.07
N LEU A 211 -17.31 -1.23 13.26
CA LEU A 211 -17.08 0.13 12.74
C LEU A 211 -17.05 1.18 13.86
N ALA A 212 -17.87 1.04 14.90
CA ALA A 212 -17.85 1.90 16.07
C ALA A 212 -16.53 1.79 16.85
N LEU A 213 -16.09 0.57 17.18
CA LEU A 213 -14.80 0.31 17.84
C LEU A 213 -13.63 0.85 17.02
N ARG A 214 -13.64 0.62 15.70
CA ARG A 214 -12.63 1.12 14.78
C ARG A 214 -12.57 2.65 14.76
N ALA A 215 -13.72 3.32 14.82
CA ALA A 215 -13.80 4.77 14.85
C ALA A 215 -13.26 5.36 16.16
N GLU A 216 -13.42 4.68 17.29
CA GLU A 216 -12.80 5.05 18.57
C GLU A 216 -11.29 4.88 18.53
N ALA A 217 -10.81 3.72 18.07
CA ALA A 217 -9.38 3.46 17.86
C ALA A 217 -8.74 4.48 16.90
N ALA A 218 -9.46 4.90 15.84
CA ALA A 218 -8.98 5.93 14.93
C ALA A 218 -8.64 7.23 15.67
N ARG A 219 -9.51 7.68 16.59
CA ARG A 219 -9.27 8.92 17.37
C ARG A 219 -8.03 8.79 18.24
N ILE A 220 -7.88 7.66 18.93
CA ILE A 220 -6.70 7.36 19.77
C ILE A 220 -5.41 7.41 18.95
N LEU A 221 -5.44 6.87 17.73
CA LEU A 221 -4.28 6.78 16.85
C LEU A 221 -4.05 8.05 15.99
N GLY A 222 -4.82 9.12 16.20
CA GLY A 222 -4.68 10.37 15.44
C GLY A 222 -5.18 10.28 13.99
N HIS A 223 -6.10 9.37 13.69
CA HIS A 223 -6.72 9.21 12.38
C HIS A 223 -8.18 9.74 12.37
N PRO A 224 -8.66 10.29 11.24
CA PRO A 224 -10.08 10.62 11.10
C PRO A 224 -10.96 9.36 11.29
N PRO A 225 -12.06 9.41 12.05
CA PRO A 225 -12.90 8.23 12.34
C PRO A 225 -13.45 7.52 11.10
N ARG A 226 -13.71 8.29 10.03
CA ARG A 226 -14.22 7.79 8.75
C ARG A 226 -13.11 7.38 7.77
N SER A 227 -11.84 7.51 8.15
CA SER A 227 -10.72 7.10 7.28
C SER A 227 -10.62 5.58 7.16
N ALA A 228 -9.81 5.10 6.21
CA ALA A 228 -9.58 3.68 6.01
C ALA A 228 -8.69 3.04 7.09
N LEU A 229 -8.18 3.81 8.05
CA LEU A 229 -7.30 3.36 9.14
C LEU A 229 -7.84 3.77 10.53
N PRO A 230 -7.55 2.98 11.58
CA PRO A 230 -6.99 1.64 11.54
C PRO A 230 -7.93 0.66 10.84
N LYS A 231 -7.39 -0.49 10.45
CA LYS A 231 -8.20 -1.66 10.07
C LYS A 231 -8.70 -2.36 11.33
N ILE A 232 -9.76 -3.16 11.22
CA ILE A 232 -10.29 -3.93 12.37
C ILE A 232 -10.55 -5.37 11.95
N ALA A 233 -10.28 -6.29 12.87
CA ALA A 233 -10.62 -7.70 12.75
C ALA A 233 -11.13 -8.25 14.09
N ALA A 234 -12.14 -9.11 14.00
CA ALA A 234 -12.59 -9.95 15.10
C ALA A 234 -12.06 -11.37 14.91
N PHE A 235 -11.57 -11.99 15.97
CA PHE A 235 -11.10 -13.38 15.95
C PHE A 235 -11.83 -14.23 16.99
N ALA A 236 -11.84 -15.53 16.77
CA ALA A 236 -12.30 -16.51 17.74
C ALA A 236 -11.33 -17.69 17.77
N GLU A 237 -10.96 -18.13 18.97
CA GLU A 237 -10.21 -19.34 19.22
C GLU A 237 -11.17 -20.50 19.50
N GLY A 238 -10.91 -21.66 18.91
CA GLY A 238 -11.73 -22.86 19.09
C GLY A 238 -10.94 -24.13 18.78
N PRO A 239 -11.60 -25.31 18.80
CA PRO A 239 -10.92 -26.60 18.64
C PRO A 239 -10.12 -26.75 17.34
N GLU A 240 -10.57 -26.11 16.27
CA GLU A 240 -9.89 -26.13 14.96
C GLU A 240 -8.76 -25.06 14.84
N GLY A 241 -8.48 -24.34 15.92
CA GLY A 241 -7.55 -23.21 15.97
C GLY A 241 -8.21 -21.85 15.72
N LEU A 242 -7.39 -20.84 15.45
CA LEU A 242 -7.81 -19.45 15.29
C LEU A 242 -8.60 -19.21 14.00
N SER A 243 -9.71 -18.49 14.13
CA SER A 243 -10.50 -17.95 13.01
C SER A 243 -10.57 -16.43 13.11
N VAL A 244 -10.62 -15.74 11.96
CA VAL A 244 -10.64 -14.27 11.93
C VAL A 244 -11.48 -13.74 10.78
N ARG A 245 -12.29 -12.72 11.04
CA ARG A 245 -13.00 -11.90 10.05
C ARG A 245 -12.56 -10.46 10.17
N ALA A 246 -12.35 -9.80 9.04
CA ALA A 246 -11.88 -8.42 9.00
C ALA A 246 -12.78 -7.53 8.15
N LEU A 247 -12.83 -6.24 8.50
CA LEU A 247 -13.43 -5.22 7.66
C LEU A 247 -12.38 -4.59 6.74
N THR A 248 -12.80 -4.25 5.53
CA THR A 248 -12.07 -3.47 4.54
C THR A 248 -12.93 -2.29 4.07
N VAL A 249 -12.38 -1.42 3.24
CA VAL A 249 -13.20 -0.40 2.56
C VAL A 249 -14.28 -1.12 1.75
N GLY A 250 -15.54 -0.76 1.99
CA GLY A 250 -16.69 -1.36 1.29
C GLY A 250 -17.34 -2.57 1.98
N GLY A 251 -16.86 -3.03 3.13
CA GLY A 251 -17.53 -4.09 3.92
C GLY A 251 -16.59 -5.19 4.41
N TRP A 252 -17.08 -6.42 4.46
CA TRP A 252 -16.30 -7.59 4.87
C TRP A 252 -15.17 -7.89 3.88
N HIS A 253 -13.98 -8.15 4.41
CA HIS A 253 -12.89 -8.67 3.59
C HIS A 253 -13.21 -10.15 3.26
N PRO A 254 -13.07 -10.59 2.00
CA PRO A 254 -13.42 -11.97 1.60
C PRO A 254 -12.45 -13.04 2.16
N ARG A 255 -11.43 -12.60 2.92
CA ARG A 255 -10.36 -13.36 3.59
C ARG A 255 -9.79 -12.45 4.69
N LEU A 256 -8.47 -12.41 4.88
CA LEU A 256 -7.76 -11.40 5.66
C LEU A 256 -6.78 -10.61 4.79
N ALA A 257 -6.62 -9.31 5.04
CA ALA A 257 -5.60 -8.52 4.36
C ALA A 257 -4.20 -9.06 4.66
N LEU A 258 -3.28 -9.10 3.69
CA LEU A 258 -1.92 -9.59 3.92
C LEU A 258 -1.21 -8.86 5.08
N THR A 259 -1.34 -7.54 5.16
CA THR A 259 -0.83 -6.77 6.29
C THR A 259 -1.60 -7.03 7.59
N GLY A 260 -2.88 -7.40 7.52
CA GLY A 260 -3.65 -7.87 8.67
C GLY A 260 -3.18 -9.22 9.19
N ALA A 261 -2.79 -10.14 8.30
CA ALA A 261 -2.21 -11.42 8.68
C ALA A 261 -0.85 -11.24 9.38
N ALA A 262 0.00 -10.34 8.84
CA ALA A 262 1.25 -9.97 9.51
C ALA A 262 1.00 -9.31 10.88
N ALA A 263 0.03 -8.39 10.97
CA ALA A 263 -0.32 -7.76 12.25
C ALA A 263 -0.88 -8.75 13.28
N LEU A 264 -1.67 -9.74 12.85
CA LEU A 264 -2.20 -10.80 13.72
C LEU A 264 -1.07 -11.64 14.31
N ALA A 265 -0.13 -12.08 13.47
CA ALA A 265 1.03 -12.84 13.91
C ALA A 265 1.96 -12.02 14.82
N ALA A 266 2.15 -10.74 14.51
CA ALA A 266 2.92 -9.84 15.37
C ALA A 266 2.26 -9.65 16.74
N ALA A 267 0.92 -9.55 16.79
CA ALA A 267 0.17 -9.45 18.04
C ALA A 267 0.30 -10.72 18.88
N GLY A 268 0.05 -11.88 18.28
CA GLY A 268 0.15 -13.17 18.98
C GLY A 268 1.57 -13.55 19.42
N ALA A 269 2.60 -12.86 18.91
CA ALA A 269 3.98 -13.03 19.37
C ALA A 269 4.33 -12.16 20.60
N LEU A 270 3.41 -11.27 21.03
CA LEU A 270 3.62 -10.37 22.16
C LEU A 270 2.79 -10.81 23.36
N ASP A 271 3.44 -10.86 24.52
CA ASP A 271 2.79 -11.20 25.78
C ASP A 271 1.69 -10.20 26.15
N GLY A 272 0.58 -10.73 26.62
CA GLY A 272 -0.53 -9.95 27.17
C GLY A 272 -1.42 -9.25 26.13
N THR A 273 -1.17 -9.38 24.83
CA THR A 273 -2.16 -8.93 23.83
C THR A 273 -3.40 -9.82 23.89
N VAL A 274 -4.54 -9.34 23.37
CA VAL A 274 -5.75 -10.16 23.30
C VAL A 274 -5.61 -11.32 22.30
N VAL A 275 -4.66 -11.23 21.35
CA VAL A 275 -4.52 -12.20 20.27
C VAL A 275 -3.66 -13.38 20.73
N PRO A 276 -4.15 -14.63 20.67
CA PRO A 276 -3.33 -15.79 20.95
C PRO A 276 -2.29 -16.03 19.85
N ALA A 277 -1.15 -16.64 20.19
CA ALA A 277 -0.12 -17.02 19.23
C ALA A 277 -0.68 -17.99 18.18
N PRO A 278 -0.63 -17.67 16.87
CA PRO A 278 -1.04 -18.62 15.84
C PRO A 278 -0.12 -19.86 15.82
N THR A 279 -0.67 -21.04 16.13
CA THR A 279 0.06 -22.32 16.14
C THR A 279 -0.12 -23.14 14.86
N GLY A 280 -0.99 -22.70 13.95
CA GLY A 280 -1.29 -23.35 12.69
C GLY A 280 -1.96 -22.40 11.69
N PRO A 281 -2.53 -22.90 10.58
CA PRO A 281 -3.26 -22.09 9.63
C PRO A 281 -4.42 -21.34 10.30
N VAL A 282 -4.48 -20.02 10.11
CA VAL A 282 -5.57 -19.18 10.60
C VAL A 282 -6.72 -19.25 9.61
N ARG A 283 -7.93 -19.60 10.08
CA ARG A 283 -9.14 -19.66 9.25
C ARG A 283 -9.65 -18.24 8.98
N THR A 284 -10.02 -17.97 7.74
CA THR A 284 -10.60 -16.72 7.26
C THR A 284 -11.83 -17.05 6.42
N PRO A 285 -12.71 -16.08 6.09
CA PRO A 285 -13.66 -16.28 5.01
C PRO A 285 -12.92 -16.77 3.76
N GLY A 286 -13.50 -17.72 3.03
CA GLY A 286 -12.90 -18.24 1.78
C GLY A 286 -11.68 -19.17 1.92
N GLY A 287 -11.17 -19.42 3.13
CA GLY A 287 -10.14 -20.45 3.42
C GLY A 287 -9.09 -19.98 4.43
N THR A 288 -7.84 -20.42 4.32
CA THR A 288 -6.83 -20.19 5.38
C THR A 288 -5.72 -19.22 4.99
N VAL A 289 -5.02 -18.68 6.01
CA VAL A 289 -3.75 -17.98 5.88
C VAL A 289 -2.73 -18.56 6.87
N THR A 290 -1.52 -18.82 6.38
CA THR A 290 -0.41 -19.29 7.22
C THR A 290 0.52 -18.13 7.51
N VAL A 291 0.87 -17.96 8.78
CA VAL A 291 1.74 -16.91 9.29
C VAL A 291 2.75 -17.49 10.27
N SER A 292 3.89 -16.84 10.42
CA SER A 292 4.81 -17.14 11.53
C SER A 292 5.51 -15.88 12.01
N ALA A 293 5.83 -15.84 13.30
CA ALA A 293 6.65 -14.80 13.91
C ALA A 293 8.00 -15.39 14.35
N ALA A 294 9.05 -14.62 14.18
CA ALA A 294 10.40 -14.90 14.65
C ALA A 294 10.95 -13.63 15.32
N ALA A 295 12.09 -13.78 16.01
CA ALA A 295 12.69 -12.68 16.77
C ALA A 295 12.97 -11.42 15.93
N ASP A 296 13.22 -11.55 14.63
CA ASP A 296 13.60 -10.45 13.74
C ASP A 296 12.58 -10.13 12.65
N ARG A 297 11.50 -10.90 12.53
CA ARG A 297 10.53 -10.75 11.44
C ARG A 297 9.19 -11.45 11.68
N VAL A 298 8.22 -11.06 10.87
CA VAL A 298 6.95 -11.79 10.70
C VAL A 298 6.79 -12.17 9.24
N ARG A 299 6.32 -13.39 8.99
CA ARG A 299 6.15 -13.97 7.66
C ARG A 299 4.69 -14.27 7.37
N VAL A 300 4.30 -14.04 6.12
CA VAL A 300 3.03 -14.47 5.56
C VAL A 300 3.34 -15.39 4.37
N HIS A 301 2.86 -16.62 4.42
CA HIS A 301 3.30 -17.69 3.53
C HIS A 301 2.31 -17.98 2.40
N HIS A 302 2.82 -18.61 1.33
CA HIS A 302 2.06 -19.17 0.22
C HIS A 302 1.12 -18.16 -0.48
N LYS A 303 1.62 -16.94 -0.71
CA LYS A 303 0.86 -15.87 -1.34
C LYS A 303 1.07 -15.86 -2.84
N ARG A 304 -0.02 -15.94 -3.60
CA ARG A 304 -0.02 -15.97 -5.06
C ARG A 304 -0.65 -14.71 -5.65
N ALA A 305 -0.15 -14.30 -6.80
CA ALA A 305 -0.75 -13.27 -7.61
C ALA A 305 -0.51 -13.54 -9.10
N LYS A 306 -1.44 -13.08 -9.94
CA LYS A 306 -1.39 -13.27 -11.39
C LYS A 306 -1.59 -11.96 -12.14
N VAL A 307 -0.84 -11.77 -13.22
CA VAL A 307 -1.08 -10.69 -14.17
C VAL A 307 -2.36 -10.99 -14.94
N LEU A 308 -3.28 -10.03 -14.97
CA LEU A 308 -4.54 -10.10 -15.72
C LEU A 308 -4.41 -9.45 -17.10
N GLY A 309 -3.55 -8.44 -17.24
CA GLY A 309 -3.32 -7.76 -18.51
C GLY A 309 -2.48 -6.49 -18.36
N GLY A 310 -2.08 -5.93 -19.51
CA GLY A 310 -1.42 -4.63 -19.61
C GLY A 310 -2.35 -3.57 -20.20
N LEU A 311 -2.11 -2.32 -19.84
CA LEU A 311 -2.85 -1.14 -20.30
C LEU A 311 -1.87 -0.04 -20.70
N GLU A 312 -2.20 0.65 -21.77
CA GLU A 312 -1.55 1.89 -22.18
C GLU A 312 -2.54 3.03 -21.93
N LEU A 313 -2.27 3.87 -20.92
CA LEU A 313 -3.16 4.92 -20.47
C LEU A 313 -2.59 6.30 -20.85
N PRO A 314 -3.41 7.25 -21.32
CA PRO A 314 -2.93 8.56 -21.71
C PRO A 314 -2.38 9.33 -20.49
N TRP A 315 -1.13 9.80 -20.60
CA TRP A 315 -0.49 10.74 -19.69
C TRP A 315 -0.56 12.15 -20.28
N ARG A 316 -1.55 12.92 -19.83
CA ARG A 316 -1.58 14.38 -20.02
C ARG A 316 -2.03 15.04 -18.73
N ILE A 317 -1.06 15.45 -17.93
CA ILE A 317 -1.31 16.38 -16.84
C ILE A 317 -0.80 17.73 -17.31
N HIS A 318 -1.75 18.59 -17.65
CA HIS A 318 -1.46 20.00 -17.82
C HIS A 318 -0.85 20.48 -16.50
N ALA A 319 0.37 21.02 -16.57
CA ALA A 319 0.85 21.93 -15.56
C ALA A 319 -0.12 23.13 -15.57
N THR A 320 -1.08 23.14 -14.65
CA THR A 320 -1.69 24.40 -14.26
C THR A 320 -0.62 25.15 -13.51
N ALA A 321 -0.03 26.12 -14.21
CA ALA A 321 0.71 27.22 -13.63
C ALA A 321 -0.16 28.00 -12.64
#